data_AF-A0A368ZM55-F1
#
_entry.id   AF-A0A368ZM55-F1
#
_cell.length_a   1.000
_cell.length_b   1.000
_cell.length_c   1.000
_cell.angle_alpha   90.00
_cell.angle_beta   90.00
_cell.angle_gamma   90.00
#
_symmetry.space_group_name_H-M   'P 1'
#
loop_
_entity.id
_entity.type
_entity.pdbx_description
1 polymer ?
#
loop_
_entity_poly.entity_id
_entity_poly.type
_entity_poly.pdbx_seq_one_letter_code
_entity_poly.pdbx_strand_id
1 'polypeptide(L)'
;MLNLTKGSKAVVVLAVLSIVLFLYMLYFRAFIYADMYIAPGEPYGISDIIELLLGAVFILLSLVSVVVSLVLFIRGATQSKVWAVGLVVTHAIMYLSFVSMHALAASYGSA
;
A
#
# COMPACT_ATOMS: atom_id res chain seq x y z
N MET A 1 16.32 7.57 21.49
CA MET A 1 14.95 7.52 20.92
C MET A 1 14.71 8.79 20.11
N LEU A 2 14.30 8.69 18.85
CA LEU A 2 13.94 9.87 18.05
C LEU A 2 12.76 10.59 18.70
N ASN A 3 12.93 11.86 19.06
CA ASN A 3 11.86 12.66 19.67
C ASN A 3 10.90 13.13 18.56
N LEU A 4 9.90 12.30 18.24
CA LEU A 4 8.93 12.55 17.18
C LEU A 4 7.71 13.32 17.69
N THR A 5 7.32 14.36 16.97
CA THR A 5 6.01 15.00 17.13
C THR A 5 4.86 14.01 16.89
N LYS A 6 3.67 14.31 17.41
CA LYS A 6 2.47 13.48 17.17
C LYS A 6 2.17 13.30 15.68
N GLY A 7 2.32 14.37 14.89
CA GLY A 7 2.14 14.32 13.44
C GLY A 7 3.14 13.40 12.74
N SER A 8 4.42 13.47 13.14
CA SER A 8 5.45 12.56 12.60
C SER A 8 5.20 11.10 12.95
N LYS A 9 4.69 10.80 14.16
CA LYS A 9 4.30 9.43 14.54
C LYS A 9 3.16 8.91 13.65
N ALA A 10 2.14 9.73 13.39
CA ALA A 10 1.04 9.35 12.51
C ALA A 10 1.53 9.05 11.09
N VAL A 11 2.43 9.89 10.55
CA VAL A 11 3.07 9.64 9.24
C VAL A 11 3.80 8.31 9.22
N VAL A 12 4.62 8.01 10.23
CA VAL A 12 5.38 6.75 10.29
C VAL A 12 4.44 5.55 10.32
N VAL A 13 3.36 5.59 11.11
CA VAL A 13 2.37 4.51 11.15
C VAL A 13 1.73 4.31 9.77
N LEU A 14 1.30 5.38 9.11
CA LEU A 14 0.70 5.29 7.77
C LEU A 14 1.67 4.74 6.74
N ALA A 15 2.94 5.18 6.76
CA ALA A 15 3.97 4.67 5.87
C ALA A 15 4.21 3.18 6.08
N VAL A 16 4.37 2.73 7.33
CA VAL A 16 4.59 1.32 7.65
C VAL A 16 3.41 0.45 7.22
N LEU A 17 2.18 0.85 7.56
CA LEU A 17 0.98 0.11 7.16
C LEU A 17 0.87 0.02 5.63
N SER A 18 1.18 1.10 4.91
CA SER A 18 1.08 1.13 3.46
C SER A 18 2.15 0.26 2.80
N ILE A 19 3.39 0.30 3.30
CA ILE A 19 4.49 -0.54 2.82
C ILE A 19 4.19 -2.02 3.10
N VAL A 20 3.73 -2.36 4.30
CA VAL A 20 3.39 -3.74 4.67
C VAL A 20 2.26 -4.26 3.78
N LEU A 21 1.20 -3.48 3.58
CA LEU A 21 0.10 -3.86 2.70
C LEU A 21 0.56 -4.01 1.25
N PHE A 22 1.38 -3.09 0.75
CA PHE A 22 1.96 -3.16 -0.60
C PHE A 22 2.77 -4.44 -0.80
N LEU A 23 3.68 -4.75 0.12
CA LEU A 23 4.46 -5.98 0.08
C LEU A 23 3.58 -7.23 0.20
N TYR A 24 2.55 -7.18 1.04
CA TYR A 24 1.61 -8.28 1.18
C TYR A 24 0.79 -8.52 -0.10
N MET A 25 0.34 -7.47 -0.79
CA MET A 25 -0.32 -7.62 -2.10
C MET A 25 0.57 -8.33 -3.11
N LEU A 26 1.84 -7.95 -3.18
CA LEU A 26 2.81 -8.60 -4.08
C LEU A 26 3.06 -10.06 -3.67
N TYR A 27 3.19 -10.33 -2.37
CA TYR A 27 3.34 -11.68 -1.84
C TYR A 27 2.10 -12.54 -2.15
N PHE A 28 0.90 -12.01 -1.91
CA PHE A 28 -0.36 -12.69 -2.23
C PHE A 28 -0.42 -13.04 -3.71
N ARG A 29 -0.10 -12.08 -4.60
CA ARG A 29 -0.09 -12.30 -6.05
C ARG A 29 0.92 -13.36 -6.47
N ALA A 30 2.10 -13.40 -5.85
CA ALA A 30 3.17 -14.32 -6.22
C ALA A 30 2.99 -15.75 -5.70
N PHE A 31 2.41 -15.93 -4.51
CA PHE A 31 2.48 -17.21 -3.78
C PHE A 31 1.14 -17.76 -3.30
N ILE A 32 0.05 -17.01 -3.38
CA ILE A 32 -1.26 -17.46 -2.89
C ILE A 32 -2.29 -17.45 -4.00
N TYR A 33 -2.28 -16.42 -4.85
CA TYR A 33 -3.32 -16.18 -5.84
C TYR A 33 -3.58 -17.39 -6.76
N ALA A 34 -2.53 -18.03 -7.28
CA ALA A 34 -2.63 -19.14 -8.23
C ALA A 34 -3.07 -20.47 -7.58
N ASP A 35 -2.76 -20.66 -6.30
CA ASP A 35 -3.08 -21.89 -5.56
C ASP A 35 -4.53 -21.90 -5.05
N MET A 36 -5.23 -20.77 -5.13
CA MET A 36 -6.63 -20.68 -4.71
C MET A 36 -7.57 -21.26 -5.76
N TYR A 37 -8.49 -22.10 -5.28
CA TYR A 37 -9.49 -22.78 -6.10
C TYR A 37 -10.38 -21.80 -6.89
N ILE A 38 -10.59 -22.15 -8.16
CA ILE A 38 -11.58 -21.55 -9.05
C ILE A 38 -12.63 -22.62 -9.37
N ALA A 39 -13.90 -22.32 -9.15
CA ALA A 39 -14.98 -23.26 -9.43
C ALA A 39 -15.11 -23.51 -10.95
N PRO A 40 -15.39 -24.74 -11.40
CA PRO A 40 -15.60 -25.04 -12.81
C PRO A 40 -16.67 -24.14 -13.42
N GLY A 41 -16.32 -23.45 -14.51
CA GLY A 41 -17.23 -22.56 -15.23
C GLY A 41 -17.30 -21.13 -14.69
N GLU A 42 -16.63 -20.82 -13.57
CA GLU A 42 -16.55 -19.46 -13.05
C GLU A 42 -15.40 -18.67 -13.70
N PRO A 43 -15.65 -17.44 -14.17
CA PRO A 43 -14.60 -16.59 -14.75
C PRO A 43 -13.66 -15.98 -13.70
N TYR A 44 -14.05 -15.99 -12.42
CA TYR A 44 -13.28 -15.39 -11.31
C TYR A 44 -13.25 -16.32 -10.10
N GLY A 45 -12.11 -16.36 -9.42
CA GLY A 45 -11.92 -17.08 -8.17
C GLY A 45 -12.09 -16.20 -6.94
N ILE A 46 -12.03 -16.82 -5.76
CA ILE A 46 -11.99 -16.08 -4.48
C ILE A 46 -10.73 -15.20 -4.40
N SER A 47 -9.63 -15.62 -5.03
CA SER A 47 -8.38 -14.86 -5.09
C SER A 47 -8.54 -13.50 -5.76
N ASP A 48 -9.39 -13.38 -6.80
CA ASP A 48 -9.71 -12.10 -7.44
C ASP A 48 -10.42 -11.14 -6.49
N ILE A 49 -11.38 -11.65 -5.71
CA ILE A 49 -12.12 -10.86 -4.72
C ILE A 49 -11.17 -10.36 -3.63
N ILE A 50 -10.28 -11.23 -3.13
CA ILE A 50 -9.29 -10.85 -2.13
C ILE A 50 -8.33 -9.80 -2.68
N GLU A 51 -7.81 -9.99 -3.90
CA GLU A 51 -6.91 -9.04 -4.54
C GLU A 51 -7.57 -7.66 -4.73
N LEU A 52 -8.83 -7.63 -5.16
CA LEU A 52 -9.62 -6.41 -5.28
C LEU A 52 -9.78 -5.71 -3.92
N LEU A 53 -10.11 -6.45 -2.86
CA LEU A 53 -10.27 -5.91 -1.51
C LEU A 53 -8.95 -5.34 -0.97
N LEU A 54 -7.84 -6.04 -1.18
CA LEU A 54 -6.52 -5.54 -0.77
C LEU A 54 -6.17 -4.24 -1.50
N GLY A 55 -6.42 -4.18 -2.81
CA GLY A 55 -6.26 -2.97 -3.60
C GLY A 55 -7.14 -1.81 -3.11
N ALA A 56 -8.40 -2.08 -2.76
CA ALA A 56 -9.32 -1.08 -2.22
C ALA A 56 -8.83 -0.54 -0.85
N VAL A 57 -8.33 -1.40 0.03
CA VAL A 57 -7.73 -1.00 1.31
C VAL A 57 -6.49 -0.13 1.08
N PHE A 58 -5.65 -0.47 0.09
CA PHE A 58 -4.46 0.31 -0.25
C PHE A 58 -4.81 1.71 -0.79
N ILE A 59 -5.84 1.81 -1.64
CA ILE A 59 -6.36 3.10 -2.12
C ILE A 59 -6.90 3.93 -0.96
N LEU A 60 -7.69 3.33 -0.07
CA LEU A 60 -8.23 4.04 1.11
C LEU A 60 -7.10 4.57 2.00
N LEU A 61 -6.07 3.76 2.26
CA LEU A 61 -4.92 4.15 3.06
C LEU A 61 -4.10 5.26 2.38
N SER A 62 -4.00 5.23 1.05
CA SER A 62 -3.38 6.28 0.25
C SER A 62 -4.15 7.61 0.36
N LEU A 63 -5.49 7.56 0.28
CA LEU A 63 -6.34 8.75 0.45
C LEU A 63 -6.19 9.35 1.85
N VAL A 64 -6.23 8.51 2.90
CA VAL A 64 -5.98 8.96 4.28
C VAL A 64 -4.60 9.59 4.41
N SER A 65 -3.58 8.99 3.79
CA SER A 65 -2.21 9.52 3.79
C SER A 65 -2.10 10.88 3.11
N VAL A 66 -2.78 11.09 1.98
CA VAL A 66 -2.85 12.40 1.32
C VAL A 66 -3.52 13.44 2.22
N VAL A 67 -4.67 13.12 2.81
CA VAL A 67 -5.39 14.03 3.72
C VAL A 67 -4.54 14.39 4.93
N VAL A 68 -3.90 13.42 5.57
CA VAL A 68 -3.00 13.65 6.72
C VAL A 68 -1.82 14.52 6.31
N SER A 69 -1.19 14.24 5.16
CA SER A 69 -0.09 15.04 4.64
C SER A 69 -0.49 16.49 4.39
N LEU A 70 -1.66 16.74 3.79
CA LEU A 70 -2.19 18.09 3.58
C LEU A 70 -2.41 18.83 4.91
N VAL A 71 -3.04 18.18 5.89
CA VAL A 71 -3.27 18.76 7.23
C VAL A 71 -1.95 19.12 7.91
N LEU A 72 -0.95 18.22 7.85
CA LEU A 72 0.37 18.46 8.44
C LEU A 72 1.16 19.54 7.69
N PHE A 73 1.00 19.67 6.38
CA PHE A 73 1.65 20.71 5.61
C PHE A 73 1.18 22.11 6.02
N ILE A 74 -0.13 22.26 6.23
CA ILE A 74 -0.77 23.52 6.62
C ILE A 74 -0.51 23.84 8.11
N ARG A 75 -0.74 22.88 9.01
CA ARG A 75 -0.82 23.12 10.47
C ARG A 75 0.26 22.43 11.30
N GLY A 76 1.06 21.56 10.70
CA GLY A 76 2.09 20.78 11.41
C GLY A 76 3.33 21.59 11.77
N ALA A 77 4.05 21.12 12.79
CA ALA A 77 5.39 21.63 13.10
C ALA A 77 6.35 21.34 11.93
N THR A 78 7.46 22.08 11.84
CA THR A 78 8.46 21.94 10.76
C THR A 78 8.89 20.49 10.56
N GLN A 79 9.11 19.74 11.64
CA GLN A 79 9.41 18.30 11.58
C GLN A 79 8.28 17.53 10.85
N SER A 80 7.03 17.71 11.25
CA SER A 80 5.89 16.99 10.64
C SER A 80 5.70 17.33 9.16
N LYS A 81 6.03 18.55 8.73
CA LYS A 81 5.97 18.95 7.31
C LYS A 81 6.95 18.14 6.45
N VAL A 82 8.19 17.97 6.93
CA VAL A 82 9.21 17.15 6.24
C VAL A 82 8.74 15.71 6.13
N TRP A 83 8.21 15.14 7.22
CA TRP A 83 7.66 13.78 7.22
C TRP A 83 6.46 13.64 6.28
N ALA A 84 5.56 14.62 6.21
CA ALA A 84 4.43 14.62 5.29
C ALA A 84 4.87 14.58 3.82
N VAL A 85 5.92 15.33 3.44
CA VAL A 85 6.53 15.23 2.11
C VAL A 85 7.06 13.81 1.88
N GLY A 86 7.75 13.24 2.86
CA GLY A 86 8.22 11.85 2.81
C GLY A 86 7.08 10.85 2.55
N LEU A 87 5.95 10.99 3.25
CA LEU A 87 4.78 10.11 3.08
C LEU A 87 4.21 10.17 1.66
N VAL A 88 4.14 11.36 1.06
CA VAL A 88 3.70 11.55 -0.33
C VAL A 88 4.67 10.88 -1.30
N VAL A 89 5.98 11.08 -1.10
CA VAL A 89 7.02 10.44 -1.92
C VAL A 89 6.94 8.91 -1.81
N THR A 90 6.74 8.36 -0.61
CA THR A 90 6.57 6.91 -0.41
C THR A 90 5.39 6.36 -1.23
N HIS A 91 4.23 7.04 -1.20
CA HIS A 91 3.07 6.62 -2.00
C HIS A 91 3.28 6.78 -3.50
N ALA A 92 3.97 7.84 -3.92
CA ALA A 92 4.31 8.04 -5.33
C ALA A 92 5.22 6.90 -5.84
N ILE A 93 6.23 6.50 -5.06
CA ILE A 93 7.10 5.38 -5.41
C ILE A 93 6.31 4.08 -5.54
N MET A 94 5.47 3.75 -4.54
CA MET A 94 4.65 2.53 -4.58
C MET A 94 3.71 2.53 -5.78
N TYR A 95 3.07 3.66 -6.10
CA TYR A 95 2.17 3.77 -7.25
C TYR A 95 2.92 3.58 -8.58
N LEU A 96 4.05 4.26 -8.75
CA LEU A 96 4.85 4.19 -9.97
C LEU A 96 5.48 2.80 -10.17
N SER A 97 5.81 2.10 -9.09
CA SER A 97 6.37 0.75 -9.18
C SER A 97 5.31 -0.35 -9.26
N PHE A 98 4.05 -0.07 -8.90
CA PHE A 98 3.01 -1.09 -8.71
C PHE A 98 2.83 -1.98 -9.94
N VAL A 99 2.63 -1.41 -11.13
CA VAL A 99 2.37 -2.18 -12.36
C VAL A 99 3.52 -3.15 -12.65
N SER A 100 4.76 -2.68 -12.62
CA SER A 100 5.94 -3.50 -12.90
C SER A 100 6.15 -4.58 -11.83
N MET A 101 6.00 -4.22 -10.55
CA MET A 101 6.17 -5.18 -9.45
C MET A 101 5.05 -6.22 -9.41
N HIS A 102 3.82 -5.82 -9.75
CA HIS A 102 2.67 -6.71 -9.81
C HIS A 102 2.78 -7.71 -10.97
N ALA A 103 3.22 -7.25 -12.15
CA ALA A 103 3.53 -8.14 -13.27
C ALA A 103 4.65 -9.13 -12.94
N LEU A 104 5.70 -8.65 -12.26
CA LEU A 104 6.78 -9.52 -11.77
C LEU A 104 6.25 -10.54 -10.76
N ALA A 105 5.43 -10.13 -9.79
CA ALA A 105 4.80 -11.03 -8.82
C ALA A 105 3.96 -12.10 -9.52
N ALA A 106 3.13 -11.71 -10.51
CA ALA A 106 2.31 -12.64 -11.28
C ALA A 106 3.15 -13.71 -12.02
N SER A 107 4.36 -13.36 -12.47
CA SER A 107 5.24 -14.31 -13.16
C SER A 107 5.75 -15.46 -12.27
N TYR A 108 5.81 -15.25 -10.94
CA TYR A 108 6.20 -16.29 -9.99
C TYR A 108 5.07 -17.28 -9.70
N GLY A 109 3.81 -16.85 -9.78
CA GLY A 109 2.64 -17.72 -9.58
C GLY A 109 2.29 -18.59 -10.79
N SER A 110 2.99 -18.41 -11.91
CA SER A 110 2.80 -19.18 -13.15
C SER A 110 3.92 -20.20 -13.42
N ALA A 111 4.85 -20.38 -12.48
CA ALA A 111 5.94 -21.35 -12.54
C ALA A 111 5.57 -22.64 -11.80
#